data_AF-A0A8J7NEH7-F1
#
_entry.id   AF-A0A8J7NEH7-F1
#
_cell.length_a   1.000
_cell.length_b   1.000
_cell.length_c   1.000
_cell.angle_alpha   90.00
_cell.angle_beta   90.00
_cell.angle_gamma   90.00
#
_symmetry.space_group_name_H-M   'P 1'
#
loop_
_entity.id
_entity.type
_entity.pdbx_description
1 polymer ?
#
loop_
_entity_poly.entity_id
_entity_poly.type
_entity_poly.pdbx_seq_one_letter_code
_entity_poly.pdbx_strand_id
1 'polypeptide(L)'
;ADSWPIILLVRFSDRVGKGIRSAPRDSLVAAYSDAKNRGRSFGFHRMMDTSGAVLGIMIAAVFMALMVNPYQELFLLSVVPGALAVFILMMLVKEKKLEEKKRTVSSFRLELKKFDFRFKIAIAAVIIFSMGNFSYAFSLIRAQEMGVVLVAIPLVYLFCNIIYAIAAYPAGILADRLGKDKVLLSSFILFTIISFAFGFLEGALAAWVIFALYGVFLAVFEVSSKAFVADVAPAELRGTALGIYHAGIGFAAFPASFVLGVLWQGFGSGVGFGYSGILAIVATLLLFLFLIKSGDNSDENEPSGKG
;
A
#
# COMPACT_ATOMS: atom_id res chain seq x y z
N ALA A 1 -13.12 24.73 11.06
CA ALA A 1 -14.04 24.28 9.99
C ALA A 1 -15.13 23.52 10.70
N ASP A 2 -16.23 24.22 10.97
CA ASP A 2 -17.07 23.88 12.12
C ASP A 2 -18.34 23.11 11.70
N SER A 3 -18.39 22.69 10.43
CA SER A 3 -19.49 21.93 9.87
C SER A 3 -18.99 20.67 9.15
N TRP A 4 -19.70 19.56 9.37
CA TRP A 4 -19.39 18.27 8.76
C TRP A 4 -19.34 18.28 7.22
N PRO A 5 -20.12 19.11 6.48
CA PRO A 5 -20.02 19.17 5.02
C PRO A 5 -18.68 19.72 4.55
N ILE A 6 -18.12 20.72 5.25
CA ILE A 6 -16.81 21.29 4.92
C ILE A 6 -15.72 20.25 5.18
N ILE A 7 -15.79 19.52 6.29
CA ILE A 7 -14.84 18.45 6.60
C ILE A 7 -14.90 17.36 5.52
N LEU A 8 -16.11 16.99 5.09
CA LEU A 8 -16.31 16.01 4.02
C LEU A 8 -15.73 16.50 2.69
N LEU A 9 -15.96 17.77 2.33
CA LEU A 9 -15.41 18.37 1.12
C LEU A 9 -13.88 18.40 1.16
N VAL A 10 -13.28 18.84 2.27
CA VAL A 10 -11.82 18.84 2.46
C VAL A 10 -11.25 17.43 2.38
N ARG A 11 -11.90 16.43 2.99
CA ARG A 11 -11.49 15.02 2.92
C ARG A 11 -11.61 14.46 1.51
N PHE A 12 -12.67 14.81 0.80
CA PHE A 12 -12.84 14.40 -0.59
C PHE A 12 -11.75 15.02 -1.47
N SER A 13 -11.46 16.32 -1.32
CA SER A 13 -10.36 17.00 -2.00
C SER A 13 -9.00 16.37 -1.71
N ASP A 14 -8.70 16.01 -0.45
CA ASP A 14 -7.48 15.26 -0.08
C ASP A 14 -7.38 13.92 -0.85
N ARG A 15 -8.49 13.17 -0.93
CA ARG A 15 -8.52 11.87 -1.62
C ARG A 15 -8.36 12.03 -3.12
N VAL A 16 -9.04 13.00 -3.74
CA VAL A 16 -8.89 13.33 -5.16
C VAL A 16 -7.44 13.74 -5.46
N GLY A 17 -6.86 14.64 -4.66
CA GLY A 17 -5.48 15.07 -4.82
C GLY A 17 -4.48 13.91 -4.71
N LYS A 18 -4.67 13.00 -3.74
CA LYS A 18 -3.87 11.77 -3.63
C LYS A 18 -4.02 10.87 -4.86
N GLY A 19 -5.22 10.73 -5.41
CA GLY A 19 -5.47 9.97 -6.62
C GLY A 19 -4.73 10.54 -7.84
N ILE A 20 -4.79 11.86 -8.03
CA ILE A 20 -4.11 12.58 -9.12
C ILE A 20 -2.58 12.44 -9.02
N ARG A 21 -2.02 12.45 -7.80
CA ARG A 21 -0.56 12.43 -7.59
C ARG A 21 0.04 11.02 -7.58
N SER A 22 -0.63 10.05 -6.97
CA SER A 22 0.02 8.78 -6.59
C SER A 22 0.37 7.89 -7.77
N ALA A 23 -0.56 7.71 -8.73
CA ALA A 23 -0.31 6.88 -9.90
C ALA A 23 0.77 7.46 -10.85
N PRO A 24 0.75 8.77 -11.20
CA PRO A 24 1.84 9.38 -11.96
C PRO A 24 3.19 9.30 -11.26
N ARG A 25 3.23 9.57 -9.95
CA ARG A 25 4.45 9.43 -9.15
C ARG A 25 5.01 8.01 -9.22
N ASP A 26 4.18 7.00 -8.96
CA ASP A 26 4.61 5.59 -8.98
C ASP A 26 5.03 5.16 -10.39
N SER A 27 4.40 5.71 -11.43
CA SER A 27 4.80 5.51 -12.82
C SER A 27 6.16 6.13 -13.13
N LEU A 28 6.48 7.30 -12.58
CA LEU A 28 7.80 7.92 -12.74
C LEU A 28 8.87 7.07 -12.05
N VAL A 29 8.62 6.61 -10.81
CA VAL A 29 9.53 5.69 -10.11
C VAL A 29 9.77 4.43 -10.94
N ALA A 30 8.71 3.84 -11.52
CA ALA A 30 8.84 2.68 -12.39
C ALA A 30 9.62 2.98 -13.68
N ALA A 31 9.40 4.15 -14.31
CA ALA A 31 10.03 4.54 -15.57
C ALA A 31 11.53 4.86 -15.43
N TYR A 32 11.94 5.42 -14.29
CA TYR A 32 13.33 5.73 -13.98
C TYR A 32 14.08 4.59 -13.27
N SER A 33 13.43 3.43 -13.10
CA SER A 33 14.02 2.25 -12.47
C SER A 33 14.27 1.12 -13.47
N ASP A 34 15.45 0.52 -13.38
CA ASP A 34 15.75 -0.72 -14.09
C ASP A 34 14.83 -1.84 -13.60
N ALA A 35 14.43 -2.75 -14.49
CA ALA A 35 13.56 -3.88 -14.12
C ALA A 35 14.15 -4.76 -12.99
N LYS A 36 15.48 -4.87 -12.95
CA LYS A 36 16.23 -5.62 -11.91
C LYS A 36 16.23 -4.95 -10.54
N ASN A 37 16.05 -3.62 -10.46
CA ASN A 37 16.18 -2.83 -9.23
C ASN A 37 14.88 -2.08 -8.87
N ARG A 38 13.76 -2.44 -9.51
CA ARG A 38 12.48 -1.76 -9.34
C ARG A 38 11.91 -1.95 -7.94
N GLY A 39 12.10 -3.12 -7.34
CA GLY A 39 11.74 -3.40 -5.94
C GLY A 39 12.48 -2.48 -4.98
N ARG A 40 13.81 -2.35 -5.11
CA ARG A 40 14.62 -1.40 -4.33
C ARG A 40 14.17 0.04 -4.51
N SER A 41 13.82 0.43 -5.74
CA SER A 41 13.36 1.80 -6.05
C SER A 41 12.04 2.13 -5.34
N PHE A 42 11.04 1.23 -5.42
CA PHE A 42 9.80 1.37 -4.67
C PHE A 42 10.02 1.27 -3.16
N GLY A 43 10.90 0.37 -2.71
CA GLY A 43 11.26 0.20 -1.31
C GLY A 43 11.88 1.44 -0.69
N PHE A 44 12.84 2.05 -1.38
CA PHE A 44 13.47 3.30 -0.96
C PHE A 44 12.46 4.44 -0.92
N HIS A 45 11.64 4.56 -1.96
CA HIS A 45 10.57 5.55 -2.01
C HIS A 45 9.59 5.38 -0.83
N ARG A 46 9.13 4.16 -0.54
CA ARG A 46 8.23 3.88 0.58
C ARG A 46 8.89 4.12 1.94
N MET A 47 10.16 3.76 2.10
CA MET A 47 10.95 4.09 3.29
C MET A 47 10.96 5.59 3.55
N MET A 48 11.26 6.41 2.53
CA MET A 48 11.32 7.86 2.67
C MET A 48 9.94 8.48 2.96
N ASP A 49 8.88 8.03 2.28
CA ASP A 49 7.51 8.51 2.51
C ASP A 49 7.03 8.19 3.93
N THR A 50 7.22 6.94 4.39
CA THR A 50 6.85 6.52 5.74
C THR A 50 7.74 7.19 6.80
N SER A 51 9.03 7.39 6.54
CA SER A 51 9.92 8.13 7.47
C SER A 51 9.48 9.59 7.64
N GLY A 52 9.04 10.24 6.56
CA GLY A 52 8.43 11.56 6.63
C GLY A 52 7.16 11.57 7.48
N ALA A 53 6.32 10.54 7.38
CA ALA A 53 5.14 10.39 8.24
C ALA A 53 5.52 10.19 9.72
N VAL A 54 6.52 9.35 10.02
CA VAL A 54 7.05 9.13 11.37
C VAL A 54 7.57 10.43 11.98
N LEU A 55 8.40 11.19 11.25
CA LEU A 55 8.88 12.50 11.68
C LEU A 55 7.72 13.48 11.90
N GLY A 56 6.75 13.51 10.99
CA GLY A 56 5.56 14.35 11.11
C GLY A 56 4.73 14.04 12.35
N ILE A 57 4.51 12.76 12.68
CA ILE A 57 3.81 12.34 13.89
C ILE A 57 4.58 12.76 15.15
N MET A 58 5.91 12.59 15.18
CA MET A 58 6.72 12.99 16.33
C MET A 58 6.73 14.50 16.53
N ILE A 59 6.90 15.28 15.46
CA ILE A 59 6.83 16.75 15.51
C ILE A 59 5.44 17.20 15.97
N ALA A 60 4.38 16.59 15.43
CA ALA A 60 3.02 16.88 15.84
C ALA A 60 2.80 16.57 17.33
N ALA A 61 3.30 15.44 17.83
CA ALA A 61 3.17 15.07 19.24
C ALA A 61 3.85 16.08 20.17
N VAL A 62 5.09 16.50 19.85
CA VAL A 62 5.81 17.52 20.62
C VAL A 62 5.08 18.86 20.54
N PHE A 63 4.63 19.26 19.35
CA PHE A 63 3.89 20.51 19.16
C PHE A 63 2.59 20.52 19.98
N MET A 64 1.81 19.44 19.95
CA MET A 64 0.57 19.32 20.69
C MET A 64 0.76 19.36 22.21
N ALA A 65 1.91 18.88 22.71
CA ALA A 65 2.23 18.92 24.14
C ALA A 65 2.60 20.33 24.65
N LEU A 66 3.02 21.23 23.76
CA LEU A 66 3.50 22.57 24.12
C LEU A 66 2.47 23.68 23.94
N MET A 67 1.41 23.45 23.15
CA MET A 67 0.47 24.49 22.73
C MET A 67 -0.89 24.41 23.45
N VAL A 68 -1.51 25.58 23.65
CA VAL A 68 -2.83 25.72 24.30
C VAL A 68 -3.98 25.40 23.34
N ASN A 69 -3.83 25.69 22.04
CA ASN A 69 -4.83 25.37 21.00
C ASN A 69 -4.22 24.52 19.87
N PRO A 70 -3.80 23.28 20.20
CA PRO A 70 -2.82 22.53 19.41
C PRO A 70 -3.33 22.11 18.03
N TYR A 71 -4.64 21.87 17.86
CA TYR A 71 -5.16 21.33 16.62
C TYR A 71 -5.19 22.35 15.48
N GLN A 72 -5.71 23.56 15.71
CA GLN A 72 -5.81 24.59 14.66
C GLN A 72 -4.43 25.05 14.19
N GLU A 73 -3.53 25.30 15.14
CA GLU A 73 -2.17 25.73 14.85
C GLU A 73 -1.37 24.64 14.14
N LEU A 74 -1.53 23.36 14.52
CA LEU A 74 -0.88 22.25 13.84
C LEU A 74 -1.35 22.10 12.39
N PHE A 75 -2.65 22.28 12.13
CA PHE A 75 -3.17 22.28 10.75
C PHE A 75 -2.58 23.42 9.93
N LEU A 76 -2.49 24.63 10.48
CA LEU A 76 -1.85 25.77 9.80
C LEU A 76 -0.36 25.51 9.57
N LEU A 77 0.34 24.97 10.56
CA LEU A 77 1.75 24.62 10.46
C LEU A 77 2.01 23.57 9.38
N SER A 78 1.07 22.63 9.16
CA SER A 78 1.19 21.60 8.12
C SER A 78 1.22 22.16 6.68
N VAL A 79 0.76 23.39 6.48
CA VAL A 79 0.87 24.09 5.18
C VAL A 79 2.33 24.37 4.83
N VAL A 80 3.18 24.65 5.83
CA VAL A 80 4.60 25.00 5.63
C VAL A 80 5.39 23.85 4.96
N PRO A 81 5.45 22.62 5.49
CA PRO A 81 6.16 21.53 4.83
C PRO A 81 5.52 21.16 3.48
N GLY A 82 4.20 21.30 3.34
CA GLY A 82 3.50 21.10 2.06
C GLY A 82 3.94 22.10 0.99
N ALA A 83 3.96 23.39 1.32
CA ALA A 83 4.40 24.46 0.43
C ALA A 83 5.89 24.33 0.09
N LEU A 84 6.73 23.97 1.08
CA LEU A 84 8.15 23.72 0.88
C LEU A 84 8.39 22.54 -0.07
N ALA A 85 7.63 21.45 0.06
CA ALA A 85 7.71 20.32 -0.85
C ALA A 85 7.37 20.73 -2.29
N VAL A 86 6.30 21.51 -2.49
CA VAL A 86 5.91 22.03 -3.81
C VAL A 86 6.99 22.96 -4.38
N PHE A 87 7.55 23.86 -3.55
CA PHE A 87 8.65 24.75 -3.93
C PHE A 87 9.90 23.98 -4.39
N ILE A 88 10.30 22.96 -3.62
CA ILE A 88 11.45 22.10 -3.96
C ILE A 88 11.19 21.38 -5.29
N LEU A 89 9.99 20.82 -5.48
CA LEU A 89 9.64 20.16 -6.74
C LEU A 89 9.71 21.13 -7.94
N MET A 90 9.24 22.37 -7.80
CA MET A 90 9.27 23.35 -8.90
C MET A 90 10.68 23.85 -9.22
N MET A 91 11.55 24.01 -8.21
CA MET A 91 12.85 24.66 -8.39
C MET A 91 14.01 23.65 -8.60
N LEU A 92 13.98 22.50 -7.92
CA LEU A 92 15.10 21.56 -7.90
C LEU A 92 14.89 20.34 -8.80
N VAL A 93 13.65 19.92 -9.07
CA VAL A 93 13.40 18.73 -9.90
C VAL A 93 13.43 19.12 -11.37
N LYS A 94 14.50 18.73 -12.04
CA LYS A 94 14.59 18.80 -13.51
C LYS A 94 14.07 17.52 -14.11
N GLU A 95 13.04 17.61 -14.96
CA GLU A 95 12.61 16.49 -15.78
C GLU A 95 13.75 16.09 -16.73
N LYS A 96 14.18 14.83 -16.67
CA LYS A 96 15.04 14.28 -17.70
C LYS A 96 14.18 14.16 -18.96
N LYS A 97 14.57 14.83 -20.05
CA LYS A 97 13.93 14.65 -21.35
C LYS A 97 14.08 13.18 -21.74
N LEU A 98 13.05 12.37 -21.50
CA LEU A 98 12.87 11.11 -22.20
C LEU A 98 12.70 11.47 -23.67
N GLU A 99 13.46 10.82 -24.57
CA GLU A 99 13.32 11.05 -26.00
C GLU A 99 11.83 11.04 -26.37
N GLU A 100 11.36 12.14 -26.96
CA GLU A 100 9.97 12.28 -27.41
C GLU A 100 9.71 11.28 -28.52
N LYS A 101 9.40 10.02 -28.17
CA LYS A 101 8.55 9.22 -29.05
C LYS A 101 7.25 9.99 -29.15
N LYS A 102 7.01 10.65 -30.29
CA LYS A 102 5.79 11.40 -30.64
C LYS A 102 4.58 10.78 -29.96
N ARG A 103 4.24 11.29 -28.77
CA ARG A 103 3.03 10.87 -28.07
C ARG A 103 1.94 11.62 -28.79
N THR A 104 1.34 10.97 -29.79
CA THR A 104 -0.03 11.31 -30.15
C THR A 104 -0.80 11.29 -28.83
N VAL A 105 -1.44 12.41 -28.50
CA VAL A 105 -2.38 12.50 -27.38
C VAL A 105 -3.53 11.57 -27.75
N SER A 106 -3.32 10.27 -27.57
CA SER A 106 -4.34 9.26 -27.76
C SER A 106 -5.41 9.56 -26.74
N SER A 107 -6.64 9.77 -27.22
CA SER A 107 -7.81 9.92 -26.37
C SER A 107 -7.76 8.92 -25.23
N PHE A 108 -8.03 9.35 -24.00
CA PHE A 108 -8.12 8.48 -22.83
C PHE A 108 -9.13 7.35 -23.11
N ARG A 109 -8.63 6.22 -23.61
CA ARG A 109 -9.37 4.99 -23.85
C ARG A 109 -8.72 3.94 -22.98
N LEU A 110 -9.47 3.45 -22.00
CA LEU A 110 -9.05 2.37 -21.13
C LEU A 110 -9.02 1.07 -21.94
N GLU A 111 -7.92 0.82 -22.64
CA GLU A 111 -7.77 -0.36 -23.51
C GLU A 111 -7.39 -1.59 -22.70
N LEU A 112 -8.30 -2.05 -21.84
CA LEU A 112 -8.14 -3.24 -20.99
C LEU A 112 -7.80 -4.52 -21.79
N LYS A 113 -8.09 -4.53 -23.09
CA LYS A 113 -7.73 -5.62 -24.02
C LYS A 113 -6.23 -5.74 -24.27
N LYS A 114 -5.43 -4.68 -24.07
CA LYS A 114 -3.97 -4.71 -24.25
C LYS A 114 -3.22 -5.33 -23.08
N PHE A 115 -3.90 -5.54 -21.95
CA PHE A 115 -3.30 -6.26 -20.83
C PHE A 115 -3.49 -7.76 -21.02
N ASP A 116 -2.38 -8.48 -20.85
CA ASP A 116 -2.35 -9.93 -20.91
C ASP A 116 -3.09 -10.56 -19.72
N PHE A 117 -3.21 -11.88 -19.74
CA PHE A 117 -3.85 -12.64 -18.69
C PHE A 117 -3.10 -12.52 -17.35
N ARG A 118 -1.77 -12.40 -17.39
CA ARG A 118 -0.90 -12.29 -16.20
C ARG A 118 -1.21 -11.03 -15.41
N PHE A 119 -1.32 -9.89 -16.09
CA PHE A 119 -1.71 -8.62 -15.47
C PHE A 119 -3.11 -8.71 -14.84
N LYS A 120 -4.08 -9.29 -15.56
CA LYS A 120 -5.47 -9.37 -15.08
C LYS A 120 -5.59 -10.19 -13.80
N ILE A 121 -4.89 -11.33 -13.71
CA ILE A 121 -4.85 -12.13 -12.49
C ILE A 121 -4.13 -11.37 -11.36
N ALA A 122 -2.99 -10.73 -11.64
CA ALA A 122 -2.26 -9.96 -10.64
C ALA A 122 -3.15 -8.89 -10.00
N ILE A 123 -3.88 -8.13 -10.81
CA ILE A 123 -4.84 -7.13 -10.34
C ILE A 123 -6.02 -7.77 -9.60
N ALA A 124 -6.59 -8.86 -10.12
CA ALA A 124 -7.69 -9.54 -9.45
C ALA A 124 -7.29 -10.05 -8.05
N ALA A 125 -6.12 -10.67 -7.92
CA ALA A 125 -5.60 -11.15 -6.64
C ALA A 125 -5.38 -9.99 -5.66
N VAL A 126 -4.80 -8.87 -6.11
CA VAL A 126 -4.63 -7.66 -5.27
C VAL A 126 -5.98 -7.06 -4.86
N ILE A 127 -6.97 -7.02 -5.76
CA ILE A 127 -8.30 -6.48 -5.43
C ILE A 127 -9.02 -7.36 -4.41
N ILE A 128 -9.04 -8.68 -4.61
CA ILE A 128 -9.65 -9.65 -3.67
C ILE A 128 -8.95 -9.55 -2.31
N PHE A 129 -7.62 -9.50 -2.29
CA PHE A 129 -6.86 -9.28 -1.07
C PHE A 129 -7.26 -7.96 -0.39
N SER A 130 -7.39 -6.89 -1.18
CA SER A 130 -7.74 -5.57 -0.67
C SER A 130 -9.17 -5.48 -0.13
N MET A 131 -10.07 -6.38 -0.55
CA MET A 131 -11.40 -6.52 0.06
C MET A 131 -11.32 -7.12 1.47
N GLY A 132 -10.25 -7.84 1.81
CA GLY A 132 -9.97 -8.28 3.18
C GLY A 132 -9.12 -7.29 3.97
N ASN A 133 -8.33 -6.45 3.30
CA ASN A 133 -7.46 -5.44 3.90
C ASN A 133 -8.21 -4.14 4.21
N PHE A 134 -8.86 -4.11 5.37
CA PHE A 134 -9.68 -3.00 5.87
C PHE A 134 -8.87 -1.77 6.31
N SER A 135 -9.59 -0.71 6.69
CA SER A 135 -8.99 0.51 7.26
C SER A 135 -8.17 0.23 8.52
N TYR A 136 -6.95 0.75 8.57
CA TYR A 136 -6.03 0.71 9.70
C TYR A 136 -6.68 1.07 11.07
N ALA A 137 -7.72 1.90 11.05
CA ALA A 137 -8.48 2.27 12.25
C ALA A 137 -9.04 1.05 13.01
N PHE A 138 -9.50 0.01 12.30
CA PHE A 138 -10.00 -1.21 12.93
C PHE A 138 -8.91 -1.97 13.69
N SER A 139 -7.69 -2.04 13.15
CA SER A 139 -6.55 -2.63 13.89
C SER A 139 -6.26 -1.87 15.18
N LEU A 140 -6.35 -0.53 15.16
CA LEU A 140 -6.10 0.30 16.35
C LEU A 140 -7.19 0.12 17.40
N ILE A 141 -8.45 0.04 16.99
CA ILE A 141 -9.56 -0.29 17.90
C ILE A 141 -9.36 -1.69 18.49
N ARG A 142 -8.92 -2.67 17.69
CA ARG A 142 -8.63 -4.01 18.20
C ARG A 142 -7.52 -4.00 19.25
N ALA A 143 -6.46 -3.21 19.05
CA ALA A 143 -5.41 -3.06 20.08
C ALA A 143 -5.98 -2.57 21.42
N GLN A 144 -6.96 -1.65 21.40
CA GLN A 144 -7.64 -1.22 22.63
C GLN A 144 -8.42 -2.35 23.29
N GLU A 145 -9.20 -3.11 22.51
CA GLU A 145 -9.93 -4.28 23.02
C GLU A 145 -8.98 -5.33 23.61
N MET A 146 -7.79 -5.50 23.04
CA MET A 146 -6.75 -6.40 23.55
C MET A 146 -6.04 -5.87 24.82
N GLY A 147 -6.41 -4.70 25.32
CA GLY A 147 -5.88 -4.14 26.57
C GLY A 147 -4.76 -3.11 26.40
N VAL A 148 -4.48 -2.62 25.19
CA VAL A 148 -3.63 -1.44 25.02
C VAL A 148 -4.39 -0.20 25.50
N VAL A 149 -3.83 0.51 26.49
CA VAL A 149 -4.46 1.72 27.02
C VAL A 149 -4.64 2.79 25.94
N LEU A 150 -5.76 3.54 26.02
CA LEU A 150 -6.14 4.56 25.04
C LEU A 150 -5.00 5.54 24.72
N VAL A 151 -4.27 6.00 25.74
CA VAL A 151 -3.16 6.96 25.59
C VAL A 151 -1.98 6.40 24.77
N ALA A 152 -1.83 5.08 24.70
CA ALA A 152 -0.75 4.41 23.96
C ALA A 152 -1.11 4.12 22.49
N ILE A 153 -2.35 4.32 22.06
CA ILE A 153 -2.78 4.00 20.68
C ILE A 153 -2.05 4.82 19.60
N PRO A 154 -1.80 6.13 19.78
CA PRO A 154 -0.94 6.87 18.86
C PRO A 154 0.50 6.31 18.81
N LEU A 155 1.00 5.76 19.92
CA LEU A 155 2.33 5.14 19.98
C LEU A 155 2.37 3.80 19.23
N VAL A 156 1.30 3.00 19.30
CA VAL A 156 1.17 1.78 18.48
C VAL A 156 1.21 2.11 16.98
N TYR A 157 0.49 3.16 16.59
CA TYR A 157 0.52 3.66 15.20
C TYR A 157 1.92 4.11 14.79
N LEU A 158 2.59 4.90 15.62
CA LEU A 158 3.95 5.37 15.38
C LEU A 158 4.94 4.20 15.27
N PHE A 159 4.88 3.26 16.21
CA PHE A 159 5.71 2.06 16.25
C PHE A 159 5.56 1.22 14.97
N CYS A 160 4.33 0.95 14.55
CA CYS A 160 4.06 0.23 13.31
C CYS A 160 4.65 0.96 12.08
N ASN A 161 4.55 2.29 12.02
CA ASN A 161 5.14 3.07 10.93
C ASN A 161 6.68 3.07 10.96
N ILE A 162 7.31 3.04 12.14
CA ILE A 162 8.76 2.88 12.27
C ILE A 162 9.18 1.51 11.71
N ILE A 163 8.50 0.44 12.11
CA ILE A 163 8.79 -0.90 11.59
C ILE A 163 8.58 -0.96 10.07
N TYR A 164 7.51 -0.35 9.56
CA TYR A 164 7.30 -0.21 8.12
C TYR A 164 8.50 0.53 7.49
N ALA A 165 8.83 1.74 7.92
CA ALA A 165 9.91 2.53 7.33
C ALA A 165 11.23 1.73 7.24
N ILE A 166 11.61 1.04 8.33
CA ILE A 166 12.80 0.17 8.38
C ILE A 166 12.68 -1.00 7.40
N ALA A 167 11.54 -1.66 7.32
CA ALA A 167 11.33 -2.86 6.51
C ALA A 167 11.16 -2.57 5.00
N ALA A 168 10.78 -1.36 4.60
CA ALA A 168 10.40 -1.07 3.21
C ALA A 168 11.56 -1.24 2.21
N TYR A 169 12.75 -0.74 2.53
CA TYR A 169 13.92 -0.89 1.64
C TYR A 169 14.43 -2.36 1.59
N PRO A 170 14.59 -3.07 2.72
CA PRO A 170 14.87 -4.51 2.71
C PRO A 170 13.85 -5.33 1.94
N ALA A 171 12.55 -5.03 2.06
CA ALA A 171 11.50 -5.69 1.29
C ALA A 171 11.70 -5.49 -0.23
N GLY A 172 12.13 -4.30 -0.65
CA GLY A 172 12.50 -4.02 -2.04
C GLY A 172 13.69 -4.85 -2.52
N ILE A 173 14.74 -4.97 -1.70
CA ILE A 173 15.89 -5.84 -2.01
C ILE A 173 15.44 -7.30 -2.13
N LEU A 174 14.60 -7.76 -1.21
CA LEU A 174 14.09 -9.13 -1.20
C LEU A 174 13.24 -9.43 -2.43
N ALA A 175 12.37 -8.49 -2.83
CA ALA A 175 11.53 -8.61 -4.02
C ALA A 175 12.36 -8.70 -5.31
N ASP A 176 13.44 -7.91 -5.42
CA ASP A 176 14.34 -7.98 -6.57
C ASP A 176 15.20 -9.26 -6.59
N ARG A 177 15.48 -9.87 -5.42
CA ARG A 177 16.27 -11.09 -5.32
C ARG A 177 15.46 -12.38 -5.52
N LEU A 178 14.29 -12.48 -4.89
CA LEU A 178 13.49 -13.71 -4.87
C LEU A 178 12.40 -13.75 -5.96
N GLY A 179 12.06 -12.60 -6.54
CA GLY A 179 10.90 -12.43 -7.41
C GLY A 179 9.80 -11.64 -6.72
N LYS A 180 9.29 -10.61 -7.39
CA LYS A 180 8.32 -9.65 -6.83
C LYS A 180 6.96 -10.30 -6.58
N ASP A 181 6.62 -11.28 -7.39
CA ASP A 181 5.46 -12.16 -7.28
C ASP A 181 5.52 -13.06 -6.03
N LYS A 182 6.66 -13.72 -5.79
CA LYS A 182 6.86 -14.61 -4.62
C LYS A 182 6.85 -13.81 -3.32
N VAL A 183 7.46 -12.62 -3.33
CA VAL A 183 7.46 -11.71 -2.18
C VAL A 183 6.07 -11.08 -1.96
N LEU A 184 5.29 -10.83 -3.03
CA LEU A 184 3.89 -10.44 -2.88
C LEU A 184 3.06 -11.56 -2.25
N LEU A 185 3.24 -12.81 -2.71
CA LEU A 185 2.55 -13.96 -2.15
C LEU A 185 2.85 -14.14 -0.66
N SER A 186 4.11 -13.98 -0.23
CA SER A 186 4.47 -14.09 1.19
C SER A 186 3.81 -13.01 2.04
N SER A 187 3.56 -11.81 1.49
CA SER A 187 2.80 -10.76 2.18
C SER A 187 1.35 -11.15 2.45
N PHE A 188 0.71 -11.88 1.53
CA PHE A 188 -0.67 -12.36 1.72
C PHE A 188 -0.75 -13.44 2.79
N ILE A 189 0.24 -14.34 2.83
CA ILE A 189 0.38 -15.35 3.88
C ILE A 189 0.60 -14.67 5.23
N LEU A 190 1.51 -13.70 5.30
CA LEU A 190 1.77 -12.95 6.52
C LEU A 190 0.52 -12.20 7.01
N PHE A 191 -0.23 -11.57 6.11
CA PHE A 191 -1.48 -10.91 6.46
C PHE A 191 -2.56 -11.88 6.94
N THR A 192 -2.64 -13.08 6.38
CA THR A 192 -3.50 -14.15 6.88
C THR A 192 -3.20 -14.44 8.35
N ILE A 193 -1.93 -14.65 8.69
CA ILE A 193 -1.48 -14.91 10.06
C ILE A 193 -1.84 -13.74 10.98
N ILE A 194 -1.57 -12.51 10.54
CA ILE A 194 -1.87 -11.29 11.30
C ILE A 194 -3.39 -11.14 11.53
N SER A 195 -4.21 -11.43 10.52
CA SER A 195 -5.66 -11.35 10.62
C SER A 195 -6.19 -12.33 11.67
N PHE A 196 -5.79 -13.59 11.62
CA PHE A 196 -6.16 -14.55 12.65
C PHE A 196 -5.60 -14.17 14.03
N ALA A 197 -4.37 -13.65 14.10
CA ALA A 197 -3.80 -13.19 15.37
C ALA A 197 -4.63 -12.04 15.98
N PHE A 198 -5.06 -11.05 15.17
CA PHE A 198 -5.96 -10.00 15.64
C PHE A 198 -7.33 -10.55 16.08
N GLY A 199 -7.85 -11.55 15.38
CA GLY A 199 -9.16 -12.13 15.68
C GLY A 199 -9.22 -12.96 16.96
N PHE A 200 -8.12 -13.63 17.32
CA PHE A 200 -8.15 -14.68 18.35
C PHE A 200 -7.17 -14.50 19.50
N LEU A 201 -6.14 -13.67 19.36
CA LEU A 201 -5.23 -13.38 20.48
C LEU A 201 -5.76 -12.23 21.34
N GLU A 202 -5.40 -12.28 22.61
CA GLU A 202 -5.75 -11.31 23.65
C GLU A 202 -4.45 -10.80 24.32
N GLY A 203 -4.50 -9.61 24.91
CA GLY A 203 -3.40 -9.04 25.70
C GLY A 203 -2.57 -7.97 24.98
N ALA A 204 -2.16 -6.95 25.74
CA ALA A 204 -1.48 -5.78 25.21
C ALA A 204 -0.15 -6.13 24.51
N LEU A 205 0.64 -7.04 25.10
CA LEU A 205 1.91 -7.48 24.51
C LEU A 205 1.69 -8.16 23.14
N ALA A 206 0.65 -9.01 23.04
CA ALA A 206 0.29 -9.64 21.77
C ALA A 206 -0.06 -8.57 20.73
N ALA A 207 -0.80 -7.53 21.10
CA ALA A 207 -1.12 -6.42 20.19
C ALA A 207 0.16 -5.74 19.65
N TRP A 208 1.13 -5.41 20.50
CA TRP A 208 2.40 -4.81 20.05
C TRP A 208 3.16 -5.72 19.07
N VAL A 209 3.23 -7.02 19.34
CA VAL A 209 3.86 -7.99 18.44
C VAL A 209 3.13 -8.07 17.11
N ILE A 210 1.80 -8.14 17.12
CA ILE A 210 0.99 -8.16 15.90
C ILE A 210 1.20 -6.88 15.09
N PHE A 211 1.28 -5.71 15.73
CA PHE A 211 1.55 -4.43 15.04
C PHE A 211 2.96 -4.33 14.47
N ALA A 212 3.95 -4.96 15.08
CA ALA A 212 5.29 -5.09 14.50
C ALA A 212 5.24 -5.91 13.19
N LEU A 213 4.60 -7.10 13.24
CA LEU A 213 4.39 -7.94 12.06
C LEU A 213 3.55 -7.22 11.00
N TYR A 214 2.56 -6.43 11.41
CA TYR A 214 1.72 -5.63 10.52
C TYR A 214 2.53 -4.54 9.80
N GLY A 215 3.47 -3.88 10.48
CA GLY A 215 4.39 -2.94 9.86
C GLY A 215 5.26 -3.61 8.78
N VAL A 216 5.76 -4.82 9.05
CA VAL A 216 6.49 -5.63 8.06
C VAL A 216 5.59 -5.99 6.89
N PHE A 217 4.38 -6.47 7.15
CA PHE A 217 3.40 -6.77 6.11
C PHE A 217 3.14 -5.56 5.20
N LEU A 218 2.86 -4.39 5.77
CA LEU A 218 2.60 -3.17 5.01
C LEU A 218 3.76 -2.82 4.10
N ALA A 219 5.00 -2.95 4.61
CA ALA A 219 6.21 -2.75 3.83
C ALA A 219 6.33 -3.73 2.66
N VAL A 220 6.19 -5.03 2.93
CA VAL A 220 6.33 -6.07 1.91
C VAL A 220 5.23 -5.95 0.85
N PHE A 221 3.97 -5.80 1.26
CA PHE A 221 2.83 -5.69 0.35
C PHE A 221 2.93 -4.45 -0.56
N GLU A 222 3.12 -3.26 0.01
CA GLU A 222 3.15 -2.01 -0.77
C GLU A 222 4.32 -1.96 -1.77
N VAL A 223 5.48 -2.50 -1.39
CA VAL A 223 6.67 -2.49 -2.25
C VAL A 223 6.57 -3.54 -3.35
N SER A 224 6.24 -4.79 -2.98
CA SER A 224 6.19 -5.90 -3.93
C SER A 224 5.01 -5.78 -4.90
N SER A 225 3.83 -5.37 -4.45
CA SER A 225 2.64 -5.27 -5.31
C SER A 225 2.82 -4.23 -6.42
N LYS A 226 3.33 -3.03 -6.10
CA LYS A 226 3.60 -1.98 -7.10
C LYS A 226 4.70 -2.38 -8.06
N ALA A 227 5.77 -2.96 -7.54
CA ALA A 227 6.88 -3.42 -8.36
C ALA A 227 6.43 -4.55 -9.31
N PHE A 228 5.62 -5.50 -8.83
CA PHE A 228 5.07 -6.59 -9.62
C PHE A 228 4.12 -6.07 -10.71
N VAL A 229 3.15 -5.22 -10.36
CA VAL A 229 2.22 -4.62 -11.32
C VAL A 229 2.96 -3.84 -12.42
N ALA A 230 4.00 -3.10 -12.05
CA ALA A 230 4.82 -2.35 -13.01
C ALA A 230 5.72 -3.25 -13.89
N ASP A 231 6.04 -4.47 -13.45
CA ASP A 231 6.82 -5.45 -14.22
C ASP A 231 5.96 -6.21 -15.22
N VAL A 232 4.75 -6.63 -14.84
CA VAL A 232 3.84 -7.36 -15.73
C VAL A 232 3.12 -6.45 -16.73
N ALA A 233 3.12 -5.14 -16.50
CA ALA A 233 2.52 -4.17 -17.40
C ALA A 233 3.44 -3.86 -18.61
N PRO A 234 2.88 -3.73 -19.83
CA PRO A 234 3.61 -3.21 -20.98
C PRO A 234 4.24 -1.84 -20.67
N ALA A 235 5.46 -1.60 -21.18
CA ALA A 235 6.22 -0.40 -20.85
C ALA A 235 5.45 0.89 -21.15
N GLU A 236 4.67 0.94 -22.25
CA GLU A 236 3.87 2.13 -22.60
C GLU A 236 2.64 2.32 -21.70
N LEU A 237 2.16 1.27 -21.03
CA LEU A 237 0.92 1.26 -20.25
C LEU A 237 1.15 1.19 -18.73
N ARG A 238 2.39 1.29 -18.24
CA ARG A 238 2.72 1.21 -16.81
C ARG A 238 1.96 2.23 -15.95
N GLY A 239 1.80 3.45 -16.46
CA GLY A 239 1.02 4.50 -15.76
C GLY A 239 -0.45 4.10 -15.62
N THR A 240 -1.07 3.59 -16.69
CA THR A 240 -2.45 3.07 -16.68
C THR A 240 -2.57 1.87 -15.75
N ALA A 241 -1.61 0.95 -15.76
CA ALA A 241 -1.57 -0.23 -14.89
C ALA A 241 -1.56 0.15 -13.40
N LEU A 242 -0.68 1.07 -13.00
CA LEU A 242 -0.63 1.57 -11.62
C LEU A 242 -1.88 2.38 -11.26
N GLY A 243 -2.49 3.07 -12.24
CA GLY A 243 -3.80 3.70 -12.09
C GLY A 243 -4.92 2.70 -11.80
N ILE A 244 -5.01 1.61 -12.57
CA ILE A 244 -5.97 0.51 -12.35
C ILE A 244 -5.75 -0.15 -10.98
N TYR A 245 -4.49 -0.38 -10.60
CA TYR A 245 -4.13 -0.90 -9.28
C TYR A 245 -4.65 -0.01 -8.15
N HIS A 246 -4.36 1.30 -8.18
CA HIS A 246 -4.80 2.24 -7.15
C HIS A 246 -6.33 2.39 -7.12
N ALA A 247 -6.97 2.41 -8.30
CA ALA A 247 -8.43 2.45 -8.40
C ALA A 247 -9.07 1.18 -7.82
N GLY A 248 -8.51 0.01 -8.09
CA GLY A 248 -8.97 -1.27 -7.57
C GLY A 248 -8.86 -1.35 -6.04
N ILE A 249 -7.72 -0.95 -5.47
CA ILE A 249 -7.54 -0.86 -4.01
C ILE A 249 -8.53 0.15 -3.41
N GLY A 250 -8.66 1.33 -4.01
CA GLY A 250 -9.59 2.36 -3.55
C GLY A 250 -11.05 1.89 -3.56
N PHE A 251 -11.46 1.19 -4.61
CA PHE A 251 -12.79 0.61 -4.72
C PHE A 251 -13.03 -0.52 -3.71
N ALA A 252 -12.01 -1.35 -3.45
CA ALA A 252 -12.08 -2.42 -2.45
C ALA A 252 -12.10 -1.91 -1.00
N ALA A 253 -11.53 -0.74 -0.72
CA ALA A 253 -11.40 -0.20 0.64
C ALA A 253 -12.74 0.04 1.35
N PHE A 254 -13.77 0.49 0.62
CA PHE A 254 -15.11 0.69 1.16
C PHE A 254 -15.79 -0.63 1.56
N PRO A 255 -16.01 -1.61 0.66
CA PRO A 255 -16.62 -2.87 1.03
C PRO A 255 -15.81 -3.63 2.09
N ALA A 256 -14.47 -3.56 2.04
CA ALA A 256 -13.60 -4.16 3.06
C ALA A 256 -13.94 -3.64 4.46
N SER A 257 -13.96 -2.32 4.62
CA SER A 257 -14.19 -1.67 5.91
C SER A 257 -15.65 -1.80 6.36
N PHE A 258 -16.60 -1.75 5.42
CA PHE A 258 -18.03 -1.87 5.69
C PHE A 258 -18.40 -3.28 6.17
N VAL A 259 -18.00 -4.31 5.42
CA VAL A 259 -18.30 -5.71 5.76
C VAL A 259 -17.64 -6.09 7.08
N LEU A 260 -16.37 -5.72 7.29
CA LEU A 260 -15.69 -5.94 8.56
C LEU A 260 -16.45 -5.28 9.72
N GLY A 261 -16.84 -4.01 9.56
CA GLY A 261 -17.58 -3.28 10.59
C GLY A 261 -18.91 -3.95 10.97
N VAL A 262 -19.69 -4.37 9.97
CA VAL A 262 -20.96 -5.10 10.20
C VAL A 262 -20.72 -6.43 10.90
N LEU A 263 -19.75 -7.22 10.46
CA LEU A 263 -19.41 -8.50 11.07
C LEU A 263 -18.91 -8.34 12.51
N TRP A 264 -18.06 -7.33 12.75
CA TRP A 264 -17.55 -7.02 14.09
C TRP A 264 -18.67 -6.61 15.03
N GLN A 265 -19.54 -5.68 14.61
CA GLN A 265 -20.64 -5.21 15.45
C GLN A 265 -21.65 -6.33 15.76
N GLY A 266 -21.93 -7.21 14.81
CA GLY A 266 -22.90 -8.29 14.99
C GLY A 266 -22.36 -9.53 15.70
N PHE A 267 -21.10 -9.90 15.46
CA PHE A 267 -20.53 -11.19 15.85
C PHE A 267 -19.16 -11.11 16.55
N GLY A 268 -18.65 -9.90 16.79
CA GLY A 268 -17.37 -9.65 17.46
C GLY A 268 -16.18 -9.55 16.49
N SER A 269 -15.07 -8.99 17.00
CA SER A 269 -13.85 -8.75 16.23
C SER A 269 -13.28 -10.02 15.60
N GLY A 270 -13.33 -11.16 16.31
CA GLY A 270 -12.87 -12.45 15.81
C GLY A 270 -13.47 -12.86 14.46
N VAL A 271 -14.77 -12.68 14.27
CA VAL A 271 -15.45 -13.00 12.99
C VAL A 271 -15.06 -12.01 11.90
N GLY A 272 -14.96 -10.72 12.23
CA GLY A 272 -14.49 -9.69 11.31
C GLY A 272 -13.09 -10.01 10.77
N PHE A 273 -12.10 -10.17 11.67
CA PHE A 273 -10.74 -10.48 11.24
C PHE A 273 -10.61 -11.88 10.60
N GLY A 274 -11.46 -12.85 10.99
CA GLY A 274 -11.55 -14.15 10.33
C GLY A 274 -11.97 -14.03 8.86
N TYR A 275 -12.96 -13.18 8.55
CA TYR A 275 -13.35 -12.86 7.17
C TYR A 275 -12.17 -12.30 6.35
N SER A 276 -11.41 -11.37 6.92
CA SER A 276 -10.19 -10.84 6.30
C SER A 276 -9.14 -11.90 6.04
N GLY A 277 -8.93 -12.81 7.00
CA GLY A 277 -8.04 -13.96 6.85
C GLY A 277 -8.47 -14.90 5.72
N ILE A 278 -9.76 -15.18 5.59
CA ILE A 278 -10.30 -16.03 4.51
C ILE A 278 -10.09 -15.37 3.14
N LEU A 279 -10.38 -14.08 2.98
CA LEU A 279 -10.12 -13.38 1.72
C LEU A 279 -8.63 -13.35 1.36
N ALA A 280 -7.76 -13.20 2.36
CA ALA A 280 -6.31 -13.28 2.17
C ALA A 280 -5.87 -14.68 1.72
N ILE A 281 -6.46 -15.75 2.25
CA ILE A 281 -6.22 -17.13 1.78
C ILE A 281 -6.69 -17.28 0.33
N VAL A 282 -7.89 -16.83 -0.02
CA VAL A 282 -8.42 -16.91 -1.39
C VAL A 282 -7.50 -16.17 -2.37
N ALA A 283 -7.05 -14.95 -2.02
CA ALA A 283 -6.10 -14.20 -2.84
C ALA A 283 -4.73 -14.90 -2.94
N THR A 284 -4.26 -15.53 -1.85
CA THR A 284 -3.03 -16.32 -1.81
C THR A 284 -3.12 -17.50 -2.78
N LEU A 285 -4.21 -18.28 -2.72
CA LEU A 285 -4.43 -19.43 -3.59
C LEU A 285 -4.51 -19.00 -5.06
N LEU A 286 -5.25 -17.92 -5.35
CA LEU A 286 -5.37 -17.39 -6.71
C LEU A 286 -4.01 -16.98 -7.28
N LEU A 287 -3.20 -16.27 -6.50
CA LEU A 287 -1.87 -15.85 -6.93
C LEU A 287 -0.94 -17.06 -7.06
N PHE A 288 -0.94 -17.99 -6.10
CA PHE A 288 -0.11 -19.19 -6.09
C PHE A 288 -0.36 -20.10 -7.30
N LEU A 289 -1.62 -20.42 -7.61
CA LEU A 289 -1.99 -21.25 -8.76
C LEU A 289 -1.52 -20.63 -10.08
N PHE A 290 -1.53 -19.30 -10.16
CA PHE A 290 -1.03 -18.57 -11.31
C PHE A 290 0.50 -18.61 -11.42
N LEU A 291 1.23 -18.58 -10.30
CA LEU A 291 2.69 -18.69 -10.32
C LEU A 291 3.15 -20.07 -10.79
N ILE A 292 2.46 -21.14 -10.39
CA ILE A 292 2.74 -22.50 -10.88
C ILE A 292 2.56 -22.56 -12.39
N LYS A 293 1.40 -22.13 -12.90
CA LYS A 293 1.09 -22.17 -14.33
C LYS A 293 2.04 -21.32 -15.20
N SER A 294 2.56 -20.23 -14.64
CA SER A 294 3.53 -19.38 -15.36
C SER A 294 4.93 -19.99 -15.41
N GLY A 295 5.29 -20.89 -14.48
CA GLY A 295 6.56 -21.61 -14.46
C GLY A 295 6.65 -22.70 -15.53
N ASP A 296 5.57 -23.45 -15.75
CA ASP A 296 5.50 -24.49 -16.81
C ASP A 296 5.69 -23.90 -18.22
N ASN A 297 5.11 -22.73 -18.50
CA ASN A 297 5.19 -22.10 -19.82
C ASN A 297 6.58 -21.55 -20.19
N SER A 298 7.48 -21.35 -19.21
CA SER A 298 8.87 -20.94 -19.49
C SER A 298 9.77 -22.12 -19.86
N ASP A 299 9.48 -23.33 -19.38
CA ASP A 299 10.27 -24.53 -19.65
C ASP A 299 9.92 -25.15 -21.02
N GLU A 300 8.70 -24.95 -21.54
CA GLU A 300 8.30 -25.39 -22.89
C GLU A 300 8.87 -24.52 -24.04
N ASN A 301 9.42 -23.34 -23.76
CA ASN A 301 9.94 -22.42 -24.79
C ASN A 301 11.48 -22.36 -24.87
N GLU A 302 12.21 -23.22 -24.17
CA GLU A 302 13.61 -23.48 -24.52
C GLU A 302 13.62 -24.30 -25.82
N PRO A 303 14.10 -23.77 -26.96
CA PRO A 303 14.35 -24.62 -28.10
C PRO A 303 15.38 -25.65 -27.65
N SER A 304 15.04 -26.93 -27.82
CA SER A 304 15.90 -28.09 -27.66
C SER A 304 17.09 -28.00 -28.62
N GLY A 305 18.01 -27.10 -28.33
CA GLY A 305 19.27 -26.94 -28.99
C GLY A 305 20.27 -27.87 -28.34
N LYS A 306 20.35 -29.10 -28.86
CA LYS A 306 21.58 -29.82 -29.18
C LYS A 306 21.22 -31.20 -29.76
N GLY A 307 21.46 -31.34 -31.07
CA GLY A 307 21.80 -32.63 -31.67
C GLY A 307 23.21 -33.05 -31.31
#